data_AF-A0A0B7HFU4-F1
#
_entry.id   AF-A0A0B7HFU4-F1
#
_cell.length_a   1.000
_cell.length_b   1.000
_cell.length_c   1.000
_cell.angle_alpha   90.00
_cell.angle_beta   90.00
_cell.angle_gamma   90.00
#
_symmetry.space_group_name_H-M   'P 1'
#
loop_
_entity.id
_entity.type
_entity.pdbx_description
1 polymer ?
#
loop_
_entity_poly.entity_id
_entity_poly.type
_entity_poly.pdbx_seq_one_letter_code
_entity_poly.pdbx_strand_id
1 'polypeptide(L)'
;MNYNQEIKILQQEISVSIAQALRLLKSTNGIVSLAVEQFHRENITYIGEETECNPVLAREFYEKCNYNAEKAIAEIVKKPVVFTTSVGQDKGKIGYVIYGLDENFNSFSGKKGISAFISESDFEYIKSEFQSFYPRMNPLFHEMEEEFSATSDNVFDREICLNILEKLEQKIFDNENVTKFVSDLIGWILERLKYAHYINFYGNL
;
A
#
# COMPACT_ATOMS: atom_id res chain seq x y z
N MET A 1 -13.43 24.94 35.16
CA MET A 1 -14.64 24.96 34.31
C MET A 1 -15.28 23.59 34.37
N ASN A 2 -16.60 23.54 34.54
CA ASN A 2 -17.40 22.31 34.54
C ASN A 2 -18.03 22.17 33.15
N TYR A 3 -17.73 21.10 32.42
CA TYR A 3 -18.14 20.89 31.02
C TYR A 3 -19.27 19.86 30.86
N ASN A 4 -20.03 19.58 31.92
CA ASN A 4 -20.98 18.45 31.93
C ASN A 4 -22.06 18.52 30.85
N GLN A 5 -22.48 19.71 30.41
CA GLN A 5 -23.46 19.87 29.33
C GLN A 5 -22.78 19.72 27.97
N GLU A 6 -21.63 20.36 27.79
CA GLU A 6 -20.83 20.33 26.57
C GLU A 6 -20.35 18.92 26.24
N ILE A 7 -20.00 18.10 27.24
CA ILE A 7 -19.64 16.68 27.06
C ILE A 7 -20.81 15.91 26.44
N LYS A 8 -22.05 16.14 26.91
CA LYS A 8 -23.22 15.45 26.37
C LYS A 8 -23.48 15.84 24.93
N ILE A 9 -23.38 17.13 24.60
CA ILE A 9 -23.55 17.63 23.24
C ILE A 9 -22.45 17.04 22.34
N LEU A 10 -21.19 17.09 22.78
CA LEU A 10 -20.07 16.55 22.01
C LEU A 10 -20.21 15.04 21.74
N GLN A 11 -20.67 14.26 22.73
CA GLN A 11 -20.89 12.82 22.57
C GLN A 11 -22.09 12.46 21.68
N GLN A 12 -22.99 13.40 21.40
CA GLN A 12 -24.05 13.22 20.40
C GLN A 12 -23.54 13.45 18.97
N GLU A 13 -22.51 14.29 18.80
CA GLU A 13 -21.93 14.60 17.49
C GLU A 13 -20.81 13.61 17.10
N ILE A 14 -19.98 13.21 18.05
CA ILE A 14 -18.84 12.31 17.82
C ILE A 14 -18.76 11.21 18.88
N SER A 15 -18.37 10.00 18.45
CA SER A 15 -18.25 8.85 19.36
C SER A 15 -16.92 8.93 20.13
N VAL A 16 -16.96 9.48 21.34
CA VAL A 16 -15.77 9.66 22.20
C VAL A 16 -16.05 9.31 23.66
N SER A 17 -15.00 8.87 24.38
CA SER A 17 -15.06 8.66 25.82
C SER A 17 -15.16 9.99 26.58
N ILE A 18 -15.65 9.97 27.82
CA ILE A 18 -15.72 11.16 28.68
C ILE A 18 -14.33 11.81 28.85
N ALA A 19 -13.29 10.99 29.00
CA ALA A 19 -11.92 11.49 29.15
C ALA A 19 -11.44 12.23 27.89
N GLN A 20 -11.74 11.68 26.71
CA GLN A 20 -11.39 12.30 25.43
C GLN A 20 -12.21 13.57 25.17
N ALA A 21 -13.52 13.56 25.48
CA ALA A 21 -14.38 14.73 25.41
C ALA A 21 -13.85 15.88 26.30
N LEU A 22 -13.46 15.56 27.54
CA LEU A 22 -12.86 16.53 28.46
C LEU A 22 -11.54 17.11 27.93
N ARG A 23 -10.69 16.28 27.31
CA ARG A 23 -9.43 16.74 26.69
C ARG A 23 -9.71 17.74 25.57
N LEU A 24 -10.61 17.39 24.65
CA LEU A 24 -10.97 18.22 23.50
C LEU A 24 -11.60 19.55 23.95
N LEU A 25 -12.56 19.51 24.88
CA LEU A 25 -13.20 20.72 25.39
C LEU A 25 -12.23 21.63 26.14
N LYS A 26 -11.24 21.08 26.84
CA LYS A 26 -10.18 21.89 27.47
C LYS A 26 -9.30 22.59 26.43
N SER A 27 -8.93 21.92 25.33
CA SER A 27 -8.10 22.52 24.29
C SER A 27 -8.84 23.55 23.43
N THR A 28 -10.17 23.54 23.44
CA THR A 28 -11.01 24.45 22.65
C THR A 28 -11.81 25.45 23.48
N ASN A 29 -11.43 25.67 24.75
CA ASN A 29 -12.12 26.57 25.68
C ASN A 29 -13.62 26.30 25.82
N GLY A 30 -14.02 25.03 25.77
CA GLY A 30 -15.41 24.59 25.88
C GLY A 30 -16.24 24.74 24.60
N ILE A 31 -15.65 25.20 23.50
CA ILE A 31 -16.37 25.37 22.24
C ILE A 31 -16.51 24.01 21.54
N VAL A 32 -17.76 23.50 21.49
CA VAL A 32 -18.10 22.16 20.97
C VAL A 32 -17.73 22.02 19.49
N SER A 33 -18.08 22.99 18.63
CA SER A 33 -17.77 22.93 17.20
C SER A 33 -16.26 22.81 16.93
N LEU A 34 -15.45 23.60 17.65
CA LEU A 34 -13.99 23.51 17.57
C LEU A 34 -13.46 22.17 18.09
N ALA A 35 -14.11 21.58 19.10
CA ALA A 35 -13.73 20.26 19.63
C ALA A 35 -14.00 19.15 18.60
N VAL A 36 -15.11 19.22 17.87
CA VAL A 36 -15.44 18.31 16.77
C VAL A 36 -14.44 18.44 15.62
N GLU A 37 -14.15 19.67 15.19
CA GLU A 37 -13.14 19.90 14.15
C GLU A 37 -11.76 19.37 14.56
N GLN A 38 -11.37 19.60 15.83
CA GLN A 38 -10.10 19.12 16.34
C GLN A 38 -10.05 17.59 16.36
N PHE A 39 -11.12 16.92 16.79
CA PHE A 39 -11.21 15.46 16.77
C PHE A 39 -11.00 14.89 15.36
N HIS A 40 -11.65 15.46 14.35
CA HIS A 40 -11.48 15.00 12.97
C HIS A 40 -10.07 15.31 12.43
N ARG A 41 -9.48 16.48 12.75
CA ARG A 41 -8.09 16.79 12.37
C ARG A 41 -7.08 15.82 12.98
N GLU A 42 -7.24 15.49 14.26
CA GLU A 42 -6.40 14.52 14.96
C GLU A 42 -6.51 13.13 14.32
N ASN A 43 -7.72 12.67 13.98
CA ASN A 43 -7.91 11.40 13.29
C ASN A 43 -7.32 11.38 11.87
N ILE A 44 -7.47 12.46 11.09
CA ILE A 44 -6.85 12.57 9.76
C ILE A 44 -5.31 12.51 9.87
N THR A 45 -4.74 13.15 10.90
CA THR A 45 -3.30 13.13 11.17
C THR A 45 -2.86 11.71 11.53
N TYR A 46 -3.54 11.06 12.47
CA TYR A 46 -3.29 9.67 12.87
C TYR A 46 -3.37 8.70 11.67
N ILE A 47 -4.39 8.81 10.82
CA ILE A 47 -4.48 8.02 9.59
C ILE A 47 -3.28 8.29 8.66
N GLY A 48 -2.90 9.55 8.48
CA GLY A 48 -1.75 9.94 7.67
C GLY A 48 -0.44 9.35 8.17
N GLU A 49 -0.24 9.33 9.49
CA GLU A 49 0.94 8.74 10.15
C GLU A 49 0.96 7.21 10.01
N GLU A 50 -0.14 6.52 10.34
CA GLU A 50 -0.22 5.05 10.28
C GLU A 50 -0.17 4.49 8.85
N THR A 51 -0.53 5.31 7.86
CA THR A 51 -0.60 4.87 6.46
C THR A 51 0.39 5.58 5.56
N GLU A 52 1.22 6.49 6.06
CA GLU A 52 2.14 7.30 5.25
C GLU A 52 1.47 7.89 3.99
N CYS A 53 0.19 8.29 4.09
CA CYS A 53 -0.54 8.90 2.98
C CYS A 53 -0.64 10.41 3.13
N ASN A 54 -0.84 11.11 2.03
CA ASN A 54 -1.02 12.55 2.10
C ASN A 54 -2.36 12.91 2.80
N PRO A 55 -2.47 14.11 3.39
CA PRO A 55 -3.67 14.51 4.14
C PRO A 55 -4.97 14.51 3.34
N VAL A 56 -4.91 14.69 2.01
CA VAL A 56 -6.09 14.67 1.13
C VAL A 56 -6.65 13.25 1.07
N LEU A 57 -5.79 12.26 0.82
CA LEU A 57 -6.20 10.85 0.78
C LEU A 57 -6.68 10.36 2.15
N ALA A 58 -5.99 10.73 3.23
CA ALA A 58 -6.41 10.40 4.59
C ALA A 58 -7.84 10.89 4.88
N ARG A 59 -8.14 12.14 4.50
CA ARG A 59 -9.48 12.72 4.65
C ARG A 59 -10.53 11.98 3.81
N GLU A 60 -10.26 11.75 2.53
CA GLU A 60 -11.22 11.07 1.66
C GLU A 60 -11.63 9.70 2.20
N PHE A 61 -10.67 8.91 2.69
CA PHE A 61 -10.95 7.60 3.25
C PHE A 61 -11.64 7.66 4.60
N TYR A 62 -11.25 8.62 5.43
CA TYR A 62 -11.89 8.86 6.72
C TYR A 62 -13.38 9.16 6.54
N GLU A 63 -13.72 10.04 5.60
CA GLU A 63 -15.10 10.37 5.23
C GLU A 63 -15.83 9.17 4.61
N LYS A 64 -15.22 8.45 3.65
CA LYS A 64 -15.79 7.23 3.04
C LYS A 64 -16.04 6.12 4.06
N CYS A 65 -15.27 6.08 5.15
CA CYS A 65 -15.42 5.10 6.23
C CYS A 65 -16.32 5.59 7.38
N ASN A 66 -17.17 6.60 7.14
CA ASN A 66 -18.09 7.17 8.13
C ASN A 66 -17.35 7.63 9.39
N TYR A 67 -16.21 8.31 9.23
CA TYR A 67 -15.38 8.82 10.30
C TYR A 67 -14.85 7.76 11.28
N ASN A 68 -14.68 6.51 10.81
CA ASN A 68 -13.98 5.46 11.53
C ASN A 68 -12.51 5.39 11.07
N ALA A 69 -11.59 5.82 11.93
CA ALA A 69 -10.16 5.90 11.62
C ALA A 69 -9.54 4.51 11.38
N GLU A 70 -9.84 3.53 12.22
CA GLU A 70 -9.32 2.16 12.10
C GLU A 70 -9.76 1.50 10.79
N LYS A 71 -11.03 1.69 10.40
CA LYS A 71 -11.54 1.20 9.11
C LYS A 71 -10.87 1.93 7.94
N ALA A 72 -10.68 3.24 8.05
CA ALA A 72 -9.99 4.02 7.02
C ALA A 72 -8.54 3.56 6.83
N ILE A 73 -7.81 3.35 7.93
CA ILE A 73 -6.45 2.79 7.93
C ILE A 73 -6.48 1.43 7.24
N ALA A 74 -7.35 0.52 7.66
CA ALA A 74 -7.46 -0.81 7.06
C ALA A 74 -7.73 -0.77 5.55
N GLU A 75 -8.61 0.12 5.08
CA GLU A 75 -8.92 0.27 3.65
C GLU A 75 -7.78 0.91 2.85
N ILE A 76 -7.06 1.89 3.42
CA ILE A 76 -5.86 2.47 2.78
C ILE A 76 -4.74 1.44 2.72
N VAL A 77 -4.52 0.72 3.81
CA VAL A 77 -3.50 -0.32 3.95
C VAL A 77 -3.69 -1.45 2.96
N LYS A 78 -4.94 -1.85 2.69
CA LYS A 78 -5.27 -2.84 1.67
C LYS A 78 -4.95 -2.39 0.25
N LYS A 79 -4.78 -1.10 -0.01
CA LYS A 79 -4.49 -0.63 -1.37
C LYS A 79 -3.04 -0.89 -1.72
N PRO A 80 -2.77 -1.60 -2.82
CA PRO A 80 -1.41 -1.80 -3.29
C PRO A 80 -0.78 -0.47 -3.70
N VAL A 81 0.54 -0.36 -3.52
CA VAL A 81 1.34 0.69 -4.15
C VAL A 81 1.28 0.48 -5.66
N VAL A 82 0.85 1.49 -6.42
CA VAL A 82 0.72 1.33 -7.87
C VAL A 82 1.93 1.94 -8.57
N PHE A 83 2.70 1.09 -9.24
CA PHE A 83 3.78 1.51 -10.13
C PHE A 83 3.24 1.63 -11.55
N THR A 84 3.45 2.77 -12.19
CA THR A 84 2.93 3.04 -13.53
C THR A 84 3.78 4.08 -14.25
N THR A 85 3.79 4.00 -15.57
CA THR A 85 4.43 4.98 -16.46
C THR A 85 3.52 6.18 -16.77
N SER A 86 2.23 6.11 -16.41
CA SER A 86 1.21 7.12 -16.73
C SER A 86 0.74 7.90 -15.50
N VAL A 87 0.84 9.23 -15.55
CA VAL A 87 0.25 10.12 -14.54
C VAL A 87 -1.20 10.41 -14.91
N GLY A 88 -2.16 9.78 -14.23
CA GLY A 88 -3.58 10.18 -14.26
C GLY A 88 -4.48 9.50 -15.31
N GLN A 89 -4.03 8.45 -16.00
CA GLN A 89 -4.91 7.60 -16.83
C GLN A 89 -5.48 6.42 -16.05
N ASP A 90 -6.58 5.85 -16.57
CA ASP A 90 -7.23 4.67 -16.00
C ASP A 90 -6.21 3.53 -15.93
N LYS A 91 -5.84 3.18 -14.70
CA LYS A 91 -4.82 2.17 -14.41
C LYS A 91 -5.54 0.85 -14.61
N GLY A 92 -5.30 0.22 -15.77
CA GLY A 92 -5.95 -1.05 -16.13
C GLY A 92 -6.04 -1.99 -14.93
N LYS A 93 -7.20 -2.62 -14.72
CA LYS A 93 -7.45 -3.51 -13.58
C LYS A 93 -6.74 -4.87 -13.71
N ILE A 94 -6.13 -5.09 -14.86
CA ILE A 94 -5.44 -6.30 -15.27
C ILE A 94 -3.93 -6.04 -15.23
N GLY A 95 -3.19 -6.97 -14.62
CA GLY A 95 -1.76 -6.87 -14.39
C GLY A 95 -1.32 -7.81 -13.28
N TYR A 96 -0.41 -7.33 -12.44
CA TYR A 96 0.30 -8.14 -11.47
C TYR A 96 0.23 -7.52 -10.09
N VAL A 97 -0.28 -8.29 -9.12
CA VAL A 97 -0.19 -7.97 -7.71
C VAL A 97 1.10 -8.54 -7.16
N ILE A 98 1.95 -7.69 -6.60
CA ILE A 98 3.29 -8.03 -6.13
C ILE A 98 3.32 -7.98 -4.62
N TYR A 99 3.86 -9.00 -3.96
CA TYR A 99 3.99 -9.01 -2.49
C TYR A 99 5.10 -9.95 -2.04
N GLY A 100 5.65 -9.67 -0.86
CA GLY A 100 6.62 -10.56 -0.22
C GLY A 100 5.95 -11.74 0.47
N LEU A 101 6.68 -12.85 0.54
CA LEU A 101 6.33 -14.06 1.28
C LEU A 101 7.44 -14.42 2.29
N ASP A 102 7.06 -15.01 3.42
CA ASP A 102 8.01 -15.62 4.37
C ASP A 102 8.53 -16.98 3.87
N GLU A 103 9.38 -17.64 4.68
CA GLU A 103 9.96 -18.96 4.36
C GLU A 103 8.91 -20.08 4.21
N ASN A 104 7.70 -19.88 4.75
CA ASN A 104 6.59 -20.80 4.70
C ASN A 104 5.54 -20.39 3.66
N PHE A 105 5.88 -19.46 2.76
CA PHE A 105 5.02 -18.91 1.72
C PHE A 105 3.79 -18.15 2.24
N ASN A 106 3.80 -17.66 3.49
CA ASN A 106 2.75 -16.79 3.99
C ASN A 106 2.99 -15.35 3.55
N SER A 107 1.94 -14.71 3.04
CA SER A 107 1.98 -13.28 2.72
C SER A 107 2.02 -12.43 3.98
N PHE A 108 2.85 -11.38 3.97
CA PHE A 108 2.73 -10.33 4.98
C PHE A 108 1.38 -9.63 4.79
N SER A 109 0.65 -9.33 5.86
CA SER A 109 -0.64 -8.61 5.80
C SER A 109 -0.68 -7.49 6.83
N GLY A 110 -1.54 -6.48 6.61
CA GLY A 110 -1.87 -5.48 7.63
C GLY A 110 -1.05 -4.18 7.66
N LYS A 111 -0.23 -3.87 6.64
CA LYS A 111 0.39 -2.54 6.46
C LYS A 111 0.37 -2.08 5.00
N LYS A 112 0.27 -0.77 4.78
CA LYS A 112 0.23 -0.17 3.44
C LYS A 112 1.56 -0.39 2.75
N GLY A 113 1.52 -0.65 1.44
CA GLY A 113 2.72 -0.87 0.65
C GLY A 113 3.43 -2.19 0.90
N ILE A 114 2.78 -3.11 1.61
CA ILE A 114 3.14 -4.53 1.64
C ILE A 114 2.94 -5.17 0.27
N SER A 115 1.87 -4.77 -0.42
CA SER A 115 1.62 -5.17 -1.80
C SER A 115 1.78 -3.99 -2.75
N ALA A 116 2.10 -4.32 -3.99
CA ALA A 116 2.15 -3.41 -5.10
C ALA A 116 1.32 -3.94 -6.28
N PHE A 117 1.03 -3.07 -7.24
CA PHE A 117 0.35 -3.40 -8.47
C PHE A 117 1.06 -2.75 -9.65
N ILE A 118 1.23 -3.52 -10.71
CA ILE A 118 1.71 -3.06 -12.02
C ILE A 118 0.67 -3.48 -13.04
N SER A 119 0.22 -2.57 -13.90
CA SER A 119 -0.67 -2.92 -15.01
C SER A 119 0.07 -3.84 -16.00
N GLU A 120 -0.65 -4.69 -16.74
CA GLU A 120 -0.03 -5.53 -17.75
C GLU A 120 0.79 -4.70 -18.76
N SER A 121 0.23 -3.57 -19.22
CA SER A 121 0.89 -2.64 -20.13
C SER A 121 2.17 -2.03 -19.56
N ASP A 122 2.22 -1.73 -18.26
CA ASP A 122 3.44 -1.22 -17.63
C ASP A 122 4.45 -2.35 -17.38
N PHE A 123 3.99 -3.58 -17.14
CA PHE A 123 4.86 -4.73 -16.91
C PHE A 123 5.61 -5.15 -18.18
N GLU A 124 5.04 -4.95 -19.38
CA GLU A 124 5.70 -5.25 -20.65
C GLU A 124 7.08 -4.58 -20.81
N TYR A 125 7.33 -3.43 -20.18
CA TYR A 125 8.64 -2.77 -20.20
C TYR A 125 9.75 -3.59 -19.53
N ILE A 126 9.38 -4.45 -18.58
CA ILE A 126 10.30 -5.21 -17.71
C ILE A 126 10.14 -6.73 -17.83
N LYS A 127 9.13 -7.20 -18.57
CA LYS A 127 8.76 -8.62 -18.66
C LYS A 127 9.90 -9.50 -19.15
N SER A 128 10.70 -9.02 -20.10
CA SER A 128 11.84 -9.76 -20.65
C SER A 128 12.87 -10.13 -19.58
N GLU A 129 13.09 -9.27 -18.59
CA GLU A 129 14.05 -9.51 -17.52
C GLU A 129 13.57 -10.64 -16.60
N PHE A 130 12.27 -10.71 -16.30
CA PHE A 130 11.66 -11.81 -15.54
C PHE A 130 11.65 -13.12 -16.34
N GLN A 131 11.23 -13.07 -17.61
CA GLN A 131 11.17 -14.25 -18.49
C GLN A 131 12.54 -14.89 -18.73
N SER A 132 13.63 -14.12 -18.64
CA SER A 132 14.99 -14.64 -18.83
C SER A 132 15.44 -15.67 -17.78
N PHE A 133 14.66 -15.88 -16.71
CA PHE A 133 14.90 -16.90 -15.70
C PHE A 133 14.11 -18.18 -15.91
N TYR A 134 13.31 -18.26 -16.98
CA TYR A 134 12.58 -19.46 -17.35
C TYR A 134 13.32 -20.25 -18.44
N PRO A 135 13.24 -21.59 -18.44
CA PRO A 135 12.50 -22.42 -17.49
C PRO A 135 13.18 -22.51 -16.11
N ARG A 136 12.40 -22.68 -15.05
CA ARG A 136 12.89 -22.80 -13.67
C ARG A 136 12.01 -23.70 -12.80
N MET A 137 12.58 -24.20 -11.71
CA MET A 137 11.81 -24.83 -10.64
C MET A 137 11.07 -23.74 -9.84
N ASN A 138 9.75 -23.83 -9.72
CA ASN A 138 8.98 -22.96 -8.85
C ASN A 138 9.09 -23.45 -7.39
N PRO A 139 9.52 -22.60 -6.44
CA PRO A 139 9.72 -23.00 -5.04
C PRO A 139 8.41 -23.30 -4.29
N LEU A 140 7.28 -22.70 -4.71
CA LEU A 140 5.97 -22.93 -4.11
C LEU A 140 5.38 -24.27 -4.54
N PHE A 141 5.36 -24.55 -5.85
CA PHE A 141 4.71 -25.76 -6.40
C PHE A 141 5.64 -26.96 -6.49
N HIS A 142 6.96 -26.76 -6.44
CA HIS A 142 7.96 -27.81 -6.69
C HIS A 142 7.83 -28.42 -8.10
N GLU A 143 7.45 -27.60 -9.07
CA GLU A 143 7.27 -27.98 -10.47
C GLU A 143 8.11 -27.08 -11.38
N MET A 144 8.51 -27.62 -12.54
CA MET A 144 9.17 -26.84 -13.58
C MET A 144 8.15 -25.93 -14.26
N GLU A 145 8.41 -24.62 -14.22
CA GLU A 145 7.69 -23.62 -15.00
C GLU A 145 8.50 -23.26 -16.24
N GLU A 146 7.85 -23.29 -17.39
CA GLU A 146 8.45 -22.96 -18.69
C GLU A 146 8.35 -21.48 -19.03
N GLU A 147 7.39 -20.76 -18.42
CA GLU A 147 7.13 -19.36 -18.71
C GLU A 147 6.54 -18.60 -17.51
N PHE A 148 6.64 -17.28 -17.59
CA PHE A 148 5.99 -16.37 -16.65
C PHE A 148 4.47 -16.42 -16.85
N SER A 149 3.73 -16.77 -15.81
CA SER A 149 2.28 -16.91 -15.85
C SER A 149 1.57 -15.55 -15.71
N ALA A 150 0.60 -15.31 -16.58
CA ALA A 150 -0.25 -14.12 -16.52
C ALA A 150 -1.46 -14.26 -15.59
N THR A 151 -1.75 -15.48 -15.09
CA THR A 151 -3.00 -15.80 -14.38
C THR A 151 -2.80 -16.54 -13.06
N SER A 152 -1.54 -16.72 -12.64
CA SER A 152 -1.19 -17.42 -11.39
C SER A 152 0.01 -16.79 -10.69
N ASP A 153 0.42 -17.42 -9.59
CA ASP A 153 1.63 -17.07 -8.85
C ASP A 153 2.89 -17.25 -9.69
N ASN A 154 3.81 -16.29 -9.57
CA ASN A 154 5.18 -16.35 -10.08
C ASN A 154 6.10 -16.04 -8.91
N VAL A 155 6.53 -17.08 -8.19
CA VAL A 155 7.29 -16.93 -6.94
C VAL A 155 8.78 -16.96 -7.22
N PHE A 156 9.47 -15.86 -6.95
CA PHE A 156 10.92 -15.74 -7.09
C PHE A 156 11.59 -15.72 -5.72
N ASP A 157 12.64 -16.52 -5.55
CA ASP A 157 13.49 -16.42 -4.36
C ASP A 157 14.33 -15.14 -4.38
N ARG A 158 15.00 -14.89 -3.26
CA ARG A 158 15.85 -13.71 -3.09
C ARG A 158 16.98 -13.62 -4.12
N GLU A 159 17.59 -14.73 -4.51
CA GLU A 159 18.70 -14.73 -5.46
C GLU A 159 18.22 -14.31 -6.85
N ILE A 160 17.14 -14.93 -7.33
CA ILE A 160 16.53 -14.60 -8.62
C ILE A 160 16.04 -13.15 -8.61
N CYS A 161 15.40 -12.69 -7.52
CA CYS A 161 14.98 -11.29 -7.41
C CYS A 161 16.16 -10.34 -7.59
N LEU A 162 17.26 -10.52 -6.86
CA LEU A 162 18.43 -9.64 -6.96
C LEU A 162 19.02 -9.63 -8.38
N ASN A 163 19.08 -10.78 -9.04
CA ASN A 163 19.57 -10.86 -10.42
C ASN A 163 18.62 -10.17 -11.43
N ILE A 164 17.30 -10.22 -11.20
CA ILE A 164 16.31 -9.46 -11.99
C ILE A 164 16.54 -7.96 -11.79
N LEU A 165 16.69 -7.50 -10.55
CA LEU A 165 16.89 -6.09 -10.24
C LEU A 165 18.19 -5.55 -10.86
N GLU A 166 19.28 -6.31 -10.80
CA GLU A 166 20.54 -5.94 -11.46
C GLU A 166 20.38 -5.77 -12.97
N LYS A 167 19.65 -6.70 -13.64
CA LYS A 167 19.34 -6.57 -15.08
C LYS A 167 18.50 -5.32 -15.38
N LEU A 168 17.56 -4.98 -14.50
CA LEU A 168 16.72 -3.78 -14.65
C LEU A 168 17.51 -2.49 -14.45
N GLU A 169 18.45 -2.46 -13.49
CA GLU A 169 19.33 -1.30 -13.25
C GLU A 169 20.25 -1.02 -14.44
N GLN A 170 20.66 -2.06 -15.18
CA GLN A 170 21.53 -1.94 -16.35
C GLN A 170 20.78 -1.57 -17.63
N LYS A 171 19.43 -1.64 -17.63
CA LYS A 171 18.61 -1.38 -18.81
C LYS A 171 18.44 0.12 -19.03
N ILE A 172 18.68 0.56 -20.27
CA ILE A 172 18.45 1.93 -20.70
C ILE A 172 17.02 2.02 -21.24
N PHE A 173 16.24 2.96 -20.72
CA PHE A 173 14.89 3.25 -21.19
C PHE A 173 14.86 4.64 -21.83
N ASP A 174 14.27 4.75 -23.02
CA ASP A 174 14.18 6.02 -23.75
C ASP A 174 13.20 7.03 -23.12
N ASN A 175 12.39 6.57 -22.15
CA ASN A 175 11.33 7.35 -21.52
C ASN A 175 11.64 7.54 -20.03
N GLU A 176 11.68 8.79 -19.59
CA GLU A 176 11.94 9.17 -18.19
C GLU A 176 10.88 8.62 -17.23
N ASN A 177 9.62 8.53 -17.64
CA ASN A 177 8.56 7.93 -16.82
C ASN A 177 8.77 6.43 -16.65
N VAL A 178 9.26 5.73 -17.67
CA VAL A 178 9.61 4.30 -17.59
C VAL A 178 10.83 4.14 -16.67
N THR A 179 11.85 4.97 -16.84
CA THR A 179 13.04 4.97 -15.97
C THR A 179 12.65 5.16 -14.50
N LYS A 180 11.78 6.14 -14.22
CA LYS A 180 11.26 6.40 -12.87
C LYS A 180 10.45 5.23 -12.34
N PHE A 181 9.54 4.69 -13.15
CA PHE A 181 8.74 3.50 -12.81
C PHE A 181 9.62 2.33 -12.37
N VAL A 182 10.65 2.01 -13.16
CA VAL A 182 11.57 0.90 -12.88
C VAL A 182 12.39 1.18 -11.63
N SER A 183 12.92 2.40 -11.47
CA SER A 183 13.66 2.79 -10.27
C SER A 183 12.82 2.70 -8.99
N ASP A 184 11.57 3.16 -9.03
CA ASP A 184 10.65 3.10 -7.88
C ASP A 184 10.29 1.64 -7.54
N LEU A 185 10.11 0.79 -8.56
CA LEU A 185 9.86 -0.65 -8.38
C LEU A 185 11.07 -1.36 -7.76
N ILE A 186 12.29 -1.12 -8.26
CA ILE A 186 13.53 -1.70 -7.72
C ILE A 186 13.66 -1.35 -6.24
N GLY A 187 13.54 -0.06 -5.90
CA GLY A 187 13.62 0.40 -4.52
C GLY A 187 12.59 -0.30 -3.62
N TRP A 188 11.36 -0.43 -4.11
CA TRP A 188 10.32 -1.13 -3.36
C TRP A 188 10.64 -2.61 -3.14
N ILE A 189 11.06 -3.35 -4.18
CA ILE A 189 11.41 -4.77 -4.06
C ILE A 189 12.59 -4.96 -3.08
N LEU A 190 13.64 -4.13 -3.18
CA LEU A 190 14.78 -4.18 -2.26
C LEU A 190 14.36 -4.00 -0.80
N GLU A 191 13.45 -3.08 -0.52
CA GLU A 191 12.91 -2.90 0.84
C GLU A 191 12.14 -4.13 1.34
N ARG A 192 11.46 -4.87 0.45
CA ARG A 192 10.77 -6.13 0.83
C ARG A 192 11.75 -7.27 1.07
N LEU A 193 12.80 -7.38 0.27
CA LEU A 193 13.85 -8.39 0.43
C LEU A 193 14.67 -8.26 1.73
N LYS A 194 14.47 -7.20 2.51
CA LYS A 194 15.03 -7.09 3.88
C LYS A 194 14.39 -8.09 4.86
N TYR A 195 13.18 -8.57 4.58
CA TYR A 195 12.43 -9.45 5.48
C TYR A 195 11.68 -10.58 4.77
N ALA A 196 11.38 -10.45 3.47
CA ALA A 196 10.76 -11.50 2.68
C ALA A 196 11.81 -12.52 2.20
N HIS A 197 11.42 -13.80 2.19
CA HIS A 197 12.21 -14.89 1.59
C HIS A 197 11.94 -15.02 0.09
N TYR A 198 10.70 -14.74 -0.33
CA TYR A 198 10.29 -14.74 -1.72
C TYR A 198 9.52 -13.48 -2.07
N ILE A 199 9.49 -13.14 -3.35
CA ILE A 199 8.58 -12.15 -3.93
C ILE A 199 7.68 -12.88 -4.91
N ASN A 200 6.37 -12.71 -4.76
CA ASN A 200 5.40 -13.25 -5.70
C ASN A 200 4.88 -12.14 -6.62
N PHE A 201 4.75 -12.46 -7.91
CA PHE A 201 4.03 -11.68 -8.90
C PHE A 201 2.79 -12.48 -9.31
N TYR A 202 1.66 -12.20 -8.67
CA TYR A 202 0.39 -12.86 -8.97
C TYR A 202 -0.31 -12.16 -10.14
N GLY A 203 -0.45 -12.86 -11.27
CA GLY A 203 -1.16 -12.36 -12.44
C GLY A 203 -2.69 -12.49 -12.31
N ASN A 204 -3.44 -11.47 -12.74
CA ASN A 204 -4.90 -11.45 -12.66
C ASN A 204 -5.60 -11.23 -14.02
N LEU A 205 -4.97 -11.68 -15.12
CA LEU A 205 -5.57 -11.67 -16.46
C LEU A 205 -6.83 -12.55 -16.57
#